data_AF-A0A1J6IL63-F1
#
_entry.id   AF-A0A1J6IL63-F1
#
_cell.length_a   1.000
_cell.length_b   1.000
_cell.length_c   1.000
_cell.angle_alpha   90.00
_cell.angle_beta   90.00
_cell.angle_gamma   90.00
#
_symmetry.space_group_name_H-M   'P 1'
#
loop_
_entity.id
_entity.type
_entity.pdbx_description
1 polymer ?
#
loop_
_entity_poly.entity_id
_entity_poly.type
_entity_poly.pdbx_seq_one_letter_code
_entity_poly.pdbx_strand_id
1 'polypeptide(L)'
;MALQFYSLFKRRDKRQHCREKETKKAGSTRITRIPMDEDDGFEDAGTGTPLSAIAEAFEELSSCLKSNGYDDLRLKPFCDACSLVSVLFGCLGIAFKFAELEYVSKVRDLAEASEVFGSLNSILDYDVRSDTVRTPGSLSRNLRRVRQGLDLIRALFQNFLST
;
A
#
# COMPACT_ATOMS: atom_id res chain seq x y z
N MET A 1 -5.27 23.07 -6.54
CA MET A 1 -5.54 22.56 -5.17
C MET A 1 -5.42 21.04 -5.17
N ALA A 2 -4.18 20.55 -5.21
CA ALA A 2 -3.83 19.13 -5.06
C ALA A 2 -3.85 18.70 -3.57
N LEU A 3 -4.85 19.14 -2.81
CA LEU A 3 -4.92 18.96 -1.35
C LEU A 3 -6.35 18.64 -0.84
N GLN A 4 -7.20 18.02 -1.66
CA GLN A 4 -8.57 17.64 -1.23
C GLN A 4 -8.83 16.13 -1.19
N PHE A 5 -7.86 15.26 -1.49
CA PHE A 5 -8.09 13.80 -1.37
C PHE A 5 -7.84 13.26 0.05
N TYR A 6 -7.10 13.97 0.89
CA TYR A 6 -6.96 13.62 2.32
C TYR A 6 -8.25 13.85 3.15
N SER A 7 -9.30 14.46 2.59
CA SER A 7 -10.54 14.76 3.33
C SER A 7 -11.71 13.79 3.06
N LEU A 8 -11.57 12.85 2.12
CA LEU A 8 -12.68 11.96 1.73
C LEU A 8 -13.00 10.86 2.75
N PHE A 9 -12.16 10.65 3.77
CA PHE A 9 -12.47 9.73 4.87
C PHE A 9 -13.27 10.38 6.02
N LYS A 10 -13.52 11.70 5.99
CA LYS A 10 -14.37 12.42 6.97
C LYS A 10 -15.86 12.42 6.59
N ARG A 11 -16.30 11.51 5.72
CA ARG A 11 -17.71 11.40 5.23
C ARG A 11 -18.49 10.20 5.76
N ARG A 12 -17.99 9.50 6.79
CA ARG A 12 -18.66 8.33 7.36
C ARG A 12 -19.43 8.55 8.67
N ASP A 13 -19.61 9.80 9.10
CA ASP A 13 -20.18 10.12 10.42
C ASP A 13 -21.36 11.12 10.39
N LYS A 14 -22.29 10.97 9.44
CA LYS A 14 -23.51 11.82 9.36
C LYS A 14 -24.74 11.08 8.86
N ARG A 15 -25.01 9.90 9.42
CA ARG A 15 -26.32 9.25 9.33
C ARG A 15 -27.04 9.30 10.68
N GLN A 16 -27.23 10.50 11.24
CA GLN A 16 -28.34 10.72 12.14
C GLN A 16 -28.62 12.22 12.23
N HIS A 17 -29.91 12.54 12.25
CA HIS A 17 -30.53 13.81 12.63
C HIS A 17 -30.98 14.77 11.50
N CYS A 18 -32.28 14.66 11.22
CA CYS A 18 -33.14 15.61 10.50
C CYS A 18 -33.18 17.00 11.17
N ARG A 19 -33.15 18.09 10.39
CA ARG A 19 -34.24 19.09 10.22
C ARG A 19 -33.73 20.41 9.58
N GLU A 20 -34.43 20.78 8.51
CA GLU A 20 -34.91 22.13 8.12
C GLU A 20 -33.96 23.34 7.86
N LYS A 21 -34.09 23.81 6.60
CA LYS A 21 -34.31 25.19 6.10
C LYS A 21 -33.15 26.07 5.60
N GLU A 22 -33.13 26.16 4.26
CA GLU A 22 -32.96 27.31 3.35
C GLU A 22 -32.28 28.61 3.82
N THR A 23 -31.33 29.15 3.02
CA THR A 23 -31.50 30.36 2.17
C THR A 23 -30.21 30.75 1.43
N LYS A 24 -30.40 31.55 0.36
CA LYS A 24 -29.54 31.89 -0.79
C LYS A 24 -28.45 32.94 -0.51
N LYS A 25 -27.33 32.95 -1.26
CA LYS A 25 -26.87 34.11 -2.08
C LYS A 25 -25.63 33.83 -2.96
N ALA A 26 -25.62 34.48 -4.12
CA ALA A 26 -24.62 34.47 -5.18
C ALA A 26 -23.34 35.26 -4.86
N GLY A 27 -22.26 35.00 -5.59
CA GLY A 27 -21.04 35.83 -5.60
C GLY A 27 -19.96 35.34 -6.55
N SER A 28 -19.96 35.90 -7.76
CA SER A 28 -18.89 35.88 -8.76
C SER A 28 -17.59 36.51 -8.21
N THR A 29 -16.39 36.01 -8.55
CA THR A 29 -15.23 36.82 -9.02
C THR A 29 -14.04 35.98 -9.51
N ARG A 30 -13.58 36.44 -10.67
CA ARG A 30 -12.37 36.27 -11.51
C ARG A 30 -11.03 35.82 -10.89
N ILE A 31 -10.28 35.14 -11.78
CA ILE A 31 -8.93 34.54 -11.81
C ILE A 31 -7.76 35.46 -11.41
N THR A 32 -6.75 34.88 -10.75
CA THR A 32 -5.34 35.29 -10.90
C THR A 32 -4.42 34.06 -10.88
N ARG A 33 -3.57 33.92 -11.91
CA ARG A 33 -2.56 32.84 -12.06
C ARG A 33 -1.29 33.23 -11.32
N ILE A 34 -0.73 32.33 -10.52
CA ILE A 34 0.58 32.47 -9.86
C ILE A 34 1.57 31.57 -10.62
N PRO A 35 2.77 32.04 -10.98
CA PRO A 35 3.80 31.23 -11.65
C PRO A 35 4.33 30.13 -10.71
N MET A 36 4.66 28.98 -11.30
CA MET A 36 5.27 27.85 -10.61
C MET A 36 6.79 28.01 -10.70
N ASP A 37 7.45 28.14 -9.55
CA ASP A 37 8.88 27.95 -9.44
C ASP A 37 9.14 26.44 -9.33
N GLU A 38 9.76 25.86 -10.36
CA GLU A 38 10.28 24.49 -10.32
C GLU A 38 11.71 24.54 -9.79
N ASP A 39 11.88 24.17 -8.53
CA ASP A 39 13.13 23.73 -7.94
C ASP A 39 12.81 22.67 -6.89
N ASP A 40 12.51 21.46 -7.35
CA ASP A 40 12.48 20.24 -6.53
C ASP A 40 13.83 19.53 -6.63
N GLY A 41 14.87 20.22 -6.14
CA GLY A 41 16.11 19.59 -5.74
C GLY A 41 15.81 18.50 -4.72
N PHE A 42 15.99 17.23 -5.12
CA PHE A 42 15.84 16.08 -4.24
C PHE A 42 16.99 16.12 -3.22
N GLU A 43 16.74 16.68 -2.04
CA GLU A 43 17.69 16.65 -0.94
C GLU A 43 17.93 15.19 -0.53
N ASP A 44 19.17 14.73 -0.70
CA ASP A 44 19.68 13.43 -0.28
C ASP A 44 19.72 13.38 1.25
N ALA A 45 18.57 13.09 1.86
CA ALA A 45 18.41 12.95 3.28
C ALA A 45 18.92 11.58 3.76
N GLY A 46 20.25 11.39 3.75
CA GLY A 46 21.03 10.57 4.71
C GLY A 46 20.62 9.12 4.97
N THR A 47 19.69 8.55 4.21
CA THR A 47 19.15 7.19 4.33
C THR A 47 18.85 6.73 2.91
N GLY A 48 19.35 5.56 2.52
CA GLY A 48 19.53 5.18 1.11
C GLY A 48 18.30 5.33 0.21
N THR A 49 18.54 5.30 -1.10
CA THR A 49 17.49 5.33 -2.14
C THR A 49 16.33 4.36 -1.86
N PRO A 50 15.11 4.62 -2.39
CA PRO A 50 13.98 3.69 -2.23
C PRO A 50 14.29 2.25 -2.67
N LEU A 51 15.13 2.07 -3.70
CA LEU A 51 15.56 0.76 -4.18
C LEU A 51 16.50 0.05 -3.21
N SER A 52 17.45 0.77 -2.58
CA SER A 52 18.31 0.18 -1.55
C SER A 52 17.53 -0.22 -0.30
N ALA A 53 16.58 0.60 0.15
CA ALA A 53 15.73 0.24 1.29
C ALA A 53 14.88 -1.01 1.02
N ILE A 54 14.34 -1.16 -0.20
CA ILE A 54 13.64 -2.38 -0.62
C ILE A 54 14.59 -3.58 -0.64
N ALA A 55 15.79 -3.42 -1.20
CA ALA A 55 16.77 -4.51 -1.28
C ALA A 55 17.18 -4.99 0.11
N GLU A 56 17.54 -4.08 1.01
CA GLU A 56 17.90 -4.37 2.41
C GLU A 56 16.77 -5.10 3.14
N ALA A 57 15.55 -4.58 3.07
CA ALA A 57 14.40 -5.20 3.74
C ALA A 57 14.13 -6.64 3.25
N PHE A 58 14.20 -6.89 1.93
CA PHE A 58 13.98 -8.24 1.40
C PHE A 58 15.18 -9.18 1.63
N GLU A 59 16.40 -8.65 1.76
CA GLU A 59 17.58 -9.42 2.16
C GLU A 59 17.49 -9.87 3.63
N GLU A 60 17.01 -9.02 4.52
CA GLU A 60 16.72 -9.38 5.92
C GLU A 60 15.64 -10.46 6.00
N LEU A 61 14.54 -10.33 5.23
CA LEU A 61 13.49 -11.36 5.17
C LEU A 61 14.03 -12.70 4.65
N SER A 62 14.87 -12.66 3.60
CA SER A 62 15.52 -13.84 3.04
C SER A 62 16.44 -14.53 4.05
N SER A 63 17.19 -13.74 4.82
CA SER A 63 18.07 -14.24 5.87
C SER A 63 17.27 -14.92 6.99
N CYS A 64 16.16 -14.32 7.42
CA CYS A 64 15.22 -14.93 8.38
C CYS A 64 14.64 -16.26 7.88
N LEU A 65 14.28 -16.34 6.59
CA LEU A 65 13.73 -17.57 5.99
C LEU A 65 14.76 -18.70 5.99
N LYS A 66 16.02 -18.40 5.64
CA LYS A 66 17.11 -19.38 5.62
C LYS A 66 17.46 -19.88 7.01
N SER A 67 17.44 -19.01 8.04
CA SER A 67 17.73 -19.41 9.42
C SER A 67 16.63 -20.26 10.05
N ASN A 68 15.37 -20.00 9.68
CA ASN A 68 14.20 -20.63 10.29
C ASN A 68 13.69 -21.86 9.52
N GLY A 69 14.49 -22.41 8.60
CA GLY A 69 14.14 -23.64 7.87
C GLY A 69 13.01 -23.50 6.86
N TYR A 70 12.74 -22.29 6.34
CA TYR A 70 11.63 -21.94 5.44
C TYR A 70 10.21 -22.05 6.04
N ASP A 71 10.08 -22.43 7.31
CA ASP A 71 8.78 -22.88 7.82
C ASP A 71 7.85 -21.75 8.26
N ASP A 72 8.34 -20.57 8.68
CA ASP A 72 7.43 -19.48 9.06
C ASP A 72 8.06 -18.08 9.02
N LEU A 73 7.45 -17.16 8.26
CA LEU A 73 7.86 -15.75 8.18
C LEU A 73 6.97 -14.89 9.08
N ARG A 74 7.59 -14.02 9.88
CA ARG A 74 6.85 -13.07 10.71
C ARG A 74 6.02 -12.13 9.85
N LEU A 75 4.75 -11.95 10.19
CA LEU A 75 3.81 -11.18 9.38
C LEU A 75 4.17 -9.68 9.37
N LYS A 76 4.54 -9.11 10.52
CA LYS A 76 4.84 -7.67 10.64
C LYS A 76 6.03 -7.22 9.76
N PRO A 77 7.24 -7.82 9.86
CA PRO A 77 8.35 -7.47 8.96
C PRO A 77 8.03 -7.71 7.49
N PHE A 78 7.28 -8.76 7.17
CA PHE A 78 6.83 -9.01 5.80
C PHE A 78 5.98 -7.85 5.28
N CYS A 79 5.00 -7.39 6.07
CA CYS A 79 4.15 -6.26 5.70
C CYS A 79 4.94 -4.94 5.58
N ASP A 80 5.91 -4.71 6.47
CA ASP A 80 6.75 -3.51 6.44
C ASP A 80 7.60 -3.48 5.16
N ALA A 81 8.25 -4.58 4.80
CA ALA A 81 8.99 -4.70 3.53
C ALA A 81 8.07 -4.55 2.31
N CYS A 82 6.89 -5.20 2.32
CA CYS A 82 5.91 -5.07 1.25
C CYS A 82 5.42 -3.63 1.08
N SER A 83 5.33 -2.85 2.17
CA SER A 83 4.90 -1.45 2.12
C SER A 83 5.89 -0.57 1.35
N LEU A 84 7.20 -0.85 1.43
CA LEU A 84 8.24 -0.13 0.67
C LEU A 84 8.05 -0.29 -0.86
N VAL A 85 7.60 -1.47 -1.31
CA VAL A 85 7.37 -1.78 -2.73
C VAL A 85 6.25 -0.94 -3.35
N SER A 86 5.35 -0.37 -2.54
CA SER A 86 4.23 0.45 -3.02
C SER A 86 4.66 1.63 -3.91
N VAL A 87 5.83 2.22 -3.62
CA VAL A 87 6.42 3.32 -4.40
C VAL A 87 6.64 2.91 -5.85
N LEU A 88 7.05 1.65 -6.10
CA LEU A 88 7.35 1.15 -7.44
C LEU A 88 6.10 1.07 -8.33
N PHE A 89 4.94 0.76 -7.75
CA PHE A 89 3.68 0.77 -8.51
C PHE A 89 3.28 2.18 -8.95
N GLY A 90 3.58 3.19 -8.14
CA GLY A 90 3.35 4.60 -8.49
C GLY A 90 4.20 5.06 -9.68
N CYS A 91 5.40 4.51 -9.84
CA CYS A 91 6.31 4.82 -10.95
C CYS A 91 5.86 4.27 -12.31
N LEU A 92 4.94 3.30 -12.35
CA LEU A 92 4.46 2.67 -13.59
C LEU A 92 3.42 3.52 -14.36
N GLY A 93 3.03 4.66 -13.79
CA GLY A 93 2.10 5.60 -14.41
C GLY A 93 0.63 5.15 -14.33
N ILE A 94 -0.24 5.90 -15.00
CA ILE A 94 -1.70 5.82 -14.77
C ILE A 94 -2.32 4.47 -15.15
N ALA A 95 -1.71 3.75 -16.11
CA ALA A 95 -2.16 2.43 -16.54
C ALA A 95 -2.11 1.38 -15.41
N PHE A 96 -1.22 1.58 -14.43
CA PHE A 96 -1.04 0.68 -13.28
C PHE A 96 -1.65 1.23 -12.00
N LYS A 97 -2.42 2.32 -12.04
CA LYS A 97 -3.02 2.92 -10.84
C LYS A 97 -3.92 1.95 -10.08
N PHE A 98 -4.63 1.07 -10.80
CA PHE A 98 -5.42 0.01 -10.17
C PHE A 98 -4.52 -0.98 -9.41
N ALA A 99 -3.38 -1.36 -9.97
CA ALA A 99 -2.44 -2.28 -9.33
C ALA A 99 -1.84 -1.67 -8.05
N GLU A 100 -1.50 -0.37 -8.09
CA GLU A 100 -1.06 0.38 -6.90
C GLU A 100 -2.13 0.34 -5.79
N LEU A 101 -3.37 0.73 -6.11
CA LEU A 101 -4.46 0.77 -5.13
C LEU A 101 -4.80 -0.62 -4.56
N GLU A 102 -4.86 -1.62 -5.44
CA GLU A 102 -5.10 -3.01 -5.03
C GLU A 102 -3.96 -3.49 -4.13
N TYR A 103 -2.70 -3.30 -4.52
CA TYR A 103 -1.55 -3.74 -3.73
C TYR A 103 -1.52 -3.07 -2.34
N VAL A 104 -1.60 -1.73 -2.29
CA VAL A 104 -1.55 -0.96 -1.05
C VAL A 104 -2.68 -1.34 -0.09
N SER A 105 -3.92 -1.48 -0.60
CA SER A 105 -5.03 -1.89 0.26
C SER A 105 -4.80 -3.26 0.89
N LYS A 106 -4.22 -4.20 0.16
CA LYS A 106 -4.00 -5.58 0.63
C LYS A 106 -2.86 -5.67 1.63
N VAL A 107 -1.79 -4.91 1.42
CA VAL A 107 -0.70 -4.78 2.39
C VAL A 107 -1.21 -4.15 3.68
N ARG A 108 -2.05 -3.12 3.60
CA ARG A 108 -2.64 -2.49 4.81
C ARG A 108 -3.50 -3.47 5.61
N ASP A 109 -4.40 -4.21 4.95
CA ASP A 109 -5.24 -5.20 5.63
C ASP A 109 -4.39 -6.27 6.35
N LEU A 110 -3.26 -6.69 5.76
CA LEU A 110 -2.32 -7.63 6.39
C LEU A 110 -1.50 -6.99 7.53
N ALA A 111 -1.14 -5.71 7.40
CA ALA A 111 -0.46 -4.96 8.46
C ALA A 111 -1.36 -4.80 9.68
N GLU A 112 -2.65 -4.50 9.49
CA GLU A 112 -3.64 -4.48 10.58
C GLU A 112 -3.78 -5.86 11.23
N ALA A 113 -3.79 -6.93 10.44
CA ALA A 113 -3.81 -8.30 10.96
C ALA A 113 -2.54 -8.68 11.76
N SER A 114 -1.40 -8.04 11.48
CA SER A 114 -0.13 -8.32 12.16
C SER A 114 -0.10 -7.96 13.65
N GLU A 115 -1.05 -7.14 14.11
CA GLU A 115 -1.25 -6.86 15.53
C GLU A 115 -1.85 -8.05 16.29
N VAL A 116 -2.49 -8.98 15.58
CA VAL A 116 -3.17 -10.16 16.16
C VAL A 116 -2.45 -11.46 15.81
N PHE A 117 -1.90 -11.53 14.60
CA PHE A 117 -1.28 -12.73 14.04
C PHE A 117 0.23 -12.57 13.93
N GLY A 118 0.99 -13.51 14.48
CA GLY A 118 2.46 -13.42 14.52
C GLY A 118 3.14 -13.72 13.19
N SER A 119 2.53 -14.53 12.34
CA SER A 119 3.20 -15.12 11.17
C SER A 119 2.30 -15.35 9.96
N LEU A 120 2.91 -15.56 8.79
CA LEU A 120 2.18 -15.89 7.57
C LEU A 120 1.38 -17.20 7.72
N ASN A 121 1.94 -18.23 8.35
CA ASN A 121 1.17 -19.46 8.55
C ASN A 121 -0.02 -19.25 9.48
N SER A 122 0.12 -18.42 10.53
CA SER A 122 -0.98 -18.18 11.46
C SER A 122 -2.23 -17.58 10.81
N ILE A 123 -2.08 -16.70 9.81
CA ILE A 123 -3.23 -16.15 9.06
C ILE A 123 -3.82 -17.16 8.07
N LEU A 124 -3.00 -18.03 7.48
CA LEU A 124 -3.46 -19.09 6.58
C LEU A 124 -4.25 -20.14 7.36
N ASP A 125 -3.71 -20.59 8.49
CA ASP A 125 -4.36 -21.51 9.41
C ASP A 125 -5.71 -20.98 9.90
N TYR A 126 -5.76 -19.69 10.26
CA TYR A 126 -6.99 -19.06 10.69
C TYR A 126 -8.08 -19.12 9.62
N ASP A 127 -7.76 -18.77 8.38
CA ASP A 127 -8.71 -18.81 7.27
C ASP A 127 -9.09 -20.24 6.85
N VAL A 128 -8.18 -21.20 6.99
CA VAL A 128 -8.46 -22.63 6.76
C VAL A 128 -9.45 -23.15 7.79
N ARG A 129 -9.20 -22.88 9.09
CA ARG A 129 -10.10 -23.28 10.18
C ARG A 129 -11.47 -22.61 10.07
N SER A 130 -11.53 -21.41 9.50
CA SER A 130 -12.76 -20.63 9.34
C SER A 130 -13.49 -20.87 8.01
N ASP A 131 -12.94 -21.70 7.11
CA ASP A 131 -13.43 -21.93 5.74
C ASP A 131 -13.59 -20.63 4.92
N THR A 132 -12.70 -19.64 5.14
CA THR A 132 -12.74 -18.30 4.53
C THR A 132 -11.65 -18.07 3.49
N VAL A 133 -10.78 -19.05 3.22
CA VAL A 133 -9.57 -18.91 2.36
C VAL A 133 -9.84 -18.18 1.04
N ARG A 134 -10.97 -18.47 0.38
CA ARG A 134 -11.30 -17.91 -0.95
C ARG A 134 -12.20 -16.68 -0.90
N THR A 135 -12.74 -16.37 0.27
CA THR A 135 -13.70 -15.30 0.50
C THR A 135 -13.08 -13.94 0.20
N PRO A 136 -13.79 -13.02 -0.50
CA PRO A 136 -13.31 -11.65 -0.68
C PRO A 136 -12.97 -11.00 0.68
N GLY A 137 -11.75 -10.48 0.82
CA GLY A 137 -11.30 -9.82 2.04
C GLY A 137 -10.63 -10.74 3.07
N SER A 138 -10.58 -12.06 2.85
CA SER A 138 -9.79 -12.94 3.72
C SER A 138 -8.30 -12.64 3.65
N LEU A 139 -7.58 -12.94 4.73
CA LEU A 139 -6.15 -12.65 4.84
C LEU A 139 -5.34 -13.48 3.87
N SER A 140 -5.73 -14.74 3.64
CA SER A 140 -5.15 -15.66 2.65
C SER A 140 -5.28 -15.11 1.23
N ARG A 141 -6.47 -14.59 0.89
CA ARG A 141 -6.69 -14.00 -0.43
C ARG A 141 -5.94 -12.68 -0.58
N ASN A 142 -5.87 -11.86 0.47
CA ASN A 142 -5.08 -10.63 0.48
C ASN A 142 -3.59 -10.92 0.31
N LEU A 143 -3.04 -11.90 1.06
CA LEU A 143 -1.67 -12.37 0.93
C LEU A 143 -1.36 -12.85 -0.49
N ARG A 144 -2.27 -13.62 -1.10
CA ARG A 144 -2.14 -14.03 -2.50
C ARG A 144 -2.03 -12.82 -3.44
N ARG A 145 -2.80 -11.75 -3.23
CA ARG A 145 -2.76 -10.53 -4.05
C ARG A 145 -1.45 -9.77 -3.86
N VAL A 146 -0.96 -9.65 -2.62
CA VAL A 146 0.36 -9.05 -2.33
C VAL A 146 1.47 -9.83 -3.03
N ARG A 147 1.49 -11.17 -2.91
CA ARG A 147 2.47 -12.02 -3.60
C ARG A 147 2.47 -11.80 -5.12
N GLN A 148 1.28 -11.73 -5.75
CA GLN A 148 1.18 -11.45 -7.18
C GLN A 148 1.75 -10.08 -7.56
N GLY A 149 1.61 -9.07 -6.70
CA GLY A 149 2.23 -7.77 -6.89
C GLY A 149 3.76 -7.85 -6.82
N LEU A 150 4.31 -8.58 -5.86
CA LEU A 150 5.75 -8.82 -5.76
C LEU A 150 6.30 -9.55 -6.99
N ASP A 151 5.57 -10.56 -7.48
CA ASP A 151 5.94 -11.29 -8.70
C ASP A 151 5.99 -10.39 -9.93
N LEU A 152 5.08 -9.42 -10.05
CA LEU A 152 5.11 -8.43 -11.12
C LEU A 152 6.38 -7.57 -11.04
N ILE A 153 6.68 -7.01 -9.87
CA ILE A 153 7.87 -6.17 -9.67
C ILE A 153 9.15 -6.98 -9.95
N ARG A 154 9.20 -8.23 -9.48
CA ARG A 154 10.31 -9.16 -9.77
C ARG A 154 10.49 -9.36 -11.28
N ALA A 155 9.41 -9.61 -12.01
CA ALA A 155 9.47 -9.79 -13.46
C ALA A 155 9.92 -8.52 -14.20
N LEU A 156 9.51 -7.34 -13.74
CA LEU A 156 9.96 -6.06 -14.30
C LEU A 156 11.47 -5.87 -14.13
N PHE A 157 12.00 -6.09 -12.93
CA PHE A 157 13.44 -6.00 -12.68
C PHE A 157 14.22 -7.03 -13.48
N GLN A 158 13.73 -8.27 -13.58
CA GLN A 158 14.36 -9.29 -14.43
C GLN A 158 14.43 -8.86 -15.90
N ASN A 159 13.36 -8.26 -16.43
CA ASN A 159 13.35 -7.75 -17.80
C ASN A 159 14.36 -6.60 -17.99
N PHE A 160 14.46 -5.67 -17.04
CA PHE A 160 15.46 -4.60 -17.11
C PHE A 160 16.90 -5.13 -17.11
N LEU A 161 17.15 -6.22 -16.39
CA LEU A 161 18.47 -6.84 -16.28
C LEU A 161 18.79 -7.84 -17.40
N SER A 162 17.82 -8.23 -18.22
CA SER A 162 17.99 -9.25 -19.28
C SER A 162 18.73 -8.77 -20.53
N THR A 163 19.44 -7.64 -20.43
CA THR A 163 20.23 -7.03 -21.52
C THR A 163 21.65 -7.60 -21.52
#